data_AF-A0A968TZM0-F1
#
_entry.id   AF-A0A968TZM0-F1
#
_cell.length_a   1.000
_cell.length_b   1.000
_cell.length_c   1.000
_cell.angle_alpha   90.00
_cell.angle_beta   90.00
_cell.angle_gamma   90.00
#
_symmetry.space_group_name_H-M   'P 1'
#
loop_
_entity.id
_entity.type
_entity.pdbx_description
1 polymer ?
#
loop_
_entity_poly.entity_id
_entity_poly.type
_entity_poly.pdbx_seq_one_letter_code
_entity_poly.pdbx_strand_id
1 'polypeptide(L)'
;MNRWKLHIAAVLLVLVGALLMPGAVYAQEGQNTESIQIEVDAGYQGFYRTSQWFPIAVDVSNTGPDVRGVLEWRYRVNDDELVFRQEIDLPRGARKRLMLYGLSNNFARVGDLRLLVDEQVLFQEQVSLSPLEAELYVIGVLSTDPTLLNSLEAMQLENTSGAQVVHLNPEHMPEQSTALQGLNAIFVHDITTADLTAAQQAALEMWVRTGGRAGGWRR
;
A
#
# COMPACT_ATOMS: atom_id res chain seq x y z
N MET A 1 -45.67 -44.79 -41.38
CA MET A 1 -44.49 -43.96 -41.02
C MET A 1 -44.53 -43.74 -39.51
N ASN A 2 -43.60 -44.34 -38.76
CA ASN A 2 -43.75 -44.63 -37.32
C ASN A 2 -43.74 -43.37 -36.43
N ARG A 3 -44.83 -43.16 -35.68
CA ARG A 3 -45.09 -42.00 -34.79
C ARG A 3 -43.98 -41.78 -33.74
N TRP A 4 -43.27 -42.84 -33.35
CA TRP A 4 -42.09 -42.79 -32.48
C TRP A 4 -40.92 -41.96 -33.06
N LYS A 5 -40.70 -41.98 -34.38
CA LYS A 5 -39.60 -41.23 -35.01
C LYS A 5 -39.87 -39.72 -35.02
N LEU A 6 -41.15 -39.31 -35.04
CA LEU A 6 -41.53 -37.90 -34.95
C LEU A 6 -41.29 -37.32 -33.54
N HIS A 7 -41.53 -38.09 -32.48
CA HIS A 7 -41.28 -37.63 -31.11
C HIS A 7 -39.79 -37.49 -30.79
N ILE A 8 -38.95 -38.40 -31.29
CA ILE A 8 -37.49 -38.32 -31.12
C ILE A 8 -36.91 -37.13 -31.89
N ALA A 9 -37.38 -36.88 -33.11
CA ALA A 9 -36.96 -35.71 -33.89
C ALA A 9 -37.38 -34.39 -33.23
N ALA A 10 -38.57 -34.33 -32.63
CA ALA A 10 -39.04 -33.14 -31.92
C ALA A 10 -38.23 -32.82 -30.64
N VAL A 11 -37.82 -33.84 -29.87
CA VAL A 11 -37.00 -33.65 -28.66
C VAL A 11 -35.58 -33.20 -29.00
N LEU A 12 -34.99 -33.73 -30.08
CA LEU A 12 -33.66 -33.30 -30.57
C LEU A 12 -33.66 -31.85 -31.08
N LEU A 13 -34.76 -31.37 -31.65
CA LEU A 13 -34.87 -30.00 -32.16
C LEU A 13 -34.99 -28.96 -31.03
N VAL A 14 -35.61 -29.31 -29.90
CA VAL A 14 -35.67 -28.45 -28.70
C VAL A 14 -34.32 -28.38 -27.98
N LEU A 15 -33.56 -29.47 -27.94
CA LEU A 15 -32.22 -29.51 -27.31
C LEU A 15 -31.17 -28.72 -28.09
N VAL A 16 -31.27 -28.65 -29.43
CA VAL A 16 -30.37 -27.82 -30.25
C VAL A 16 -30.76 -26.33 -30.19
N GLY A 17 -32.03 -26.00 -30.00
CA GLY A 17 -32.49 -24.62 -29.81
C GLY A 17 -32.01 -23.96 -28.51
N ALA A 18 -31.81 -24.74 -27.44
CA ALA A 18 -31.32 -24.24 -26.17
C ALA A 18 -29.80 -23.93 -26.16
N LEU A 19 -29.04 -24.45 -27.13
CA LEU A 19 -27.59 -24.22 -27.24
C LEU A 19 -27.23 -22.96 -28.07
N LEU A 20 -28.22 -22.29 -28.65
CA LEU A 20 -28.05 -21.10 -29.49
C LEU A 20 -28.52 -19.81 -28.82
N MET A 21 -28.83 -19.82 -27.52
CA MET A 21 -29.00 -18.58 -26.78
C MET A 21 -27.63 -17.93 -26.61
N PRO A 22 -27.35 -16.75 -27.22
CA PRO A 22 -26.19 -15.98 -26.84
C PRO A 22 -26.34 -15.69 -25.36
N GLY A 23 -25.46 -16.28 -24.55
CA GLY A 23 -25.40 -15.94 -23.13
C GLY A 23 -25.29 -14.44 -23.04
N ALA A 24 -26.20 -13.81 -22.29
CA ALA A 24 -26.03 -12.42 -21.89
C ALA A 24 -24.73 -12.37 -21.11
N VAL A 25 -23.64 -12.02 -21.79
CA VAL A 25 -22.42 -11.55 -21.17
C VAL A 25 -22.86 -10.25 -20.50
N TYR A 26 -23.17 -10.34 -19.21
CA TYR A 26 -23.17 -9.17 -18.37
C TYR A 26 -21.72 -8.67 -18.38
N ALA A 27 -21.43 -7.76 -19.31
CA ALA A 27 -20.30 -6.88 -19.17
C ALA A 27 -20.52 -6.17 -17.83
N GLN A 28 -19.73 -6.51 -16.81
CA GLN A 28 -19.58 -5.61 -15.68
C GLN A 28 -19.02 -4.32 -16.27
N GLU A 29 -19.88 -3.30 -16.39
CA GLU A 29 -19.43 -1.93 -16.56
C GLU A 29 -18.51 -1.64 -15.37
N GLY A 30 -17.20 -1.73 -15.60
CA GLY A 30 -16.21 -1.19 -14.69
C GLY A 30 -16.53 0.28 -14.51
N GLN A 31 -17.00 0.65 -13.33
CA GLN A 31 -17.31 2.03 -13.00
C GLN A 31 -16.03 2.86 -13.09
N ASN A 32 -15.85 3.55 -14.21
CA ASN A 32 -15.04 4.77 -14.40
C ASN A 32 -13.72 4.87 -13.61
N THR A 33 -13.03 3.75 -13.41
CA THR A 33 -11.75 3.68 -12.67
C THR A 33 -10.61 4.32 -13.46
N GLU A 34 -10.83 4.68 -14.73
CA GLU A 34 -9.84 5.39 -15.55
C GLU A 34 -9.58 6.82 -15.08
N SER A 35 -10.51 7.43 -14.33
CA SER A 35 -10.45 8.85 -13.96
C SER A 35 -9.70 9.13 -12.64
N ILE A 36 -9.68 8.15 -11.73
CA ILE A 36 -8.94 8.20 -10.46
C ILE A 36 -7.74 7.28 -10.58
N GLN A 37 -6.55 7.85 -10.45
CA GLN A 37 -5.30 7.08 -10.40
C GLN A 37 -4.72 7.18 -9.00
N ILE A 38 -4.38 6.04 -8.42
CA ILE A 38 -3.78 5.93 -7.09
C ILE A 38 -2.52 5.09 -7.22
N GLU A 39 -1.44 5.58 -6.62
CA GLU A 39 -0.21 4.84 -6.36
C GLU A 39 -0.01 4.77 -4.85
N VAL A 40 0.39 3.62 -4.35
CA VAL A 40 0.57 3.37 -2.92
C VAL A 40 1.92 2.75 -2.62
N ASP A 41 2.58 3.30 -1.60
CA ASP A 41 3.81 2.77 -1.02
C ASP A 41 3.60 2.59 0.48
N ALA A 42 3.55 1.33 0.92
CA ALA A 42 3.30 0.97 2.30
C ALA A 42 4.58 0.51 3.00
N GLY A 43 4.76 0.99 4.22
CA GLY A 43 5.95 0.72 5.03
C GLY A 43 7.18 1.40 4.44
N TYR A 44 8.29 0.66 4.48
CA TYR A 44 9.59 1.08 3.95
C TYR A 44 9.93 0.17 2.78
N GLN A 45 9.32 0.42 1.61
CA GLN A 45 9.34 -0.49 0.45
C GLN A 45 8.68 -1.84 0.73
N GLY A 46 7.48 -1.81 1.32
CA GLY A 46 6.73 -3.00 1.74
C GLY A 46 7.17 -3.56 3.10
N PHE A 47 8.35 -3.20 3.59
CA PHE A 47 8.83 -3.66 4.90
C PHE A 47 8.17 -2.89 6.05
N TYR A 48 7.76 -3.59 7.09
CA TYR A 48 7.27 -2.96 8.32
C TYR A 48 7.56 -3.84 9.54
N ARG A 49 7.66 -3.23 10.72
CA ARG A 49 7.82 -3.96 11.97
C ARG A 49 6.47 -4.19 12.63
N THR A 50 6.21 -5.41 13.08
CA THR A 50 4.98 -5.73 13.80
C THR A 50 4.86 -4.93 15.09
N SER A 51 3.63 -4.61 15.50
CA SER A 51 3.31 -3.77 16.67
C SER A 51 3.93 -2.36 16.65
N GLN A 52 4.41 -1.91 15.50
CA GLN A 52 4.89 -0.55 15.28
C GLN A 52 4.04 0.12 14.20
N TRP A 53 3.87 1.43 14.34
CA TRP A 53 3.25 2.24 13.29
C TRP A 53 4.18 2.30 12.08
N PHE A 54 3.61 2.30 10.88
CA PHE A 54 4.36 2.48 9.63
C PHE A 54 3.56 3.35 8.65
N PRO A 55 4.25 4.09 7.76
CA PRO A 55 3.59 4.99 6.82
C PRO A 55 2.93 4.22 5.68
N ILE A 56 1.84 4.76 5.15
CA ILE A 56 1.19 4.32 3.92
C ILE A 56 1.04 5.57 3.06
N ALA A 57 2.04 5.83 2.23
CA ALA A 57 2.06 6.96 1.32
C ALA A 57 1.15 6.67 0.13
N VAL A 58 0.28 7.63 -0.19
CA VAL A 58 -0.71 7.49 -1.25
C VAL A 58 -0.66 8.73 -2.12
N ASP A 59 -0.26 8.53 -3.38
CA ASP A 59 -0.31 9.53 -4.42
C ASP A 59 -1.58 9.33 -5.23
N VAL A 60 -2.46 10.33 -5.23
CA VAL A 60 -3.75 10.27 -5.89
C VAL A 60 -3.92 11.41 -6.88
N SER A 61 -4.45 11.10 -8.05
CA SER A 61 -4.89 12.10 -9.01
C SER A 61 -6.32 11.82 -9.50
N ASN A 62 -7.08 12.90 -9.70
CA ASN A 62 -8.45 12.85 -10.18
C ASN A 62 -8.57 13.68 -11.46
N THR A 63 -8.90 13.03 -12.57
CA THR A 63 -9.19 13.67 -13.86
C THR A 63 -10.69 13.71 -14.19
N GLY A 64 -11.51 13.06 -13.37
CA GLY A 64 -12.96 12.94 -13.49
C GLY A 64 -13.73 14.01 -12.70
N PRO A 65 -15.00 13.73 -12.36
CA PRO A 65 -15.81 14.59 -11.48
C PRO A 65 -15.25 14.69 -10.06
N ASP A 66 -15.74 15.65 -9.28
CA ASP A 66 -15.38 15.79 -7.86
C ASP A 66 -15.74 14.51 -7.09
N VAL A 67 -14.80 14.01 -6.30
CA VAL A 67 -14.97 12.82 -5.46
C VAL A 67 -14.71 13.19 -4.01
N ARG A 68 -15.68 12.88 -3.13
CA ARG A 68 -15.48 12.88 -1.68
C ARG A 68 -15.67 11.48 -1.17
N GLY A 69 -14.74 11.00 -0.38
CA GLY A 69 -14.73 9.61 0.03
C GLY A 69 -13.84 9.34 1.22
N VAL A 70 -13.65 8.06 1.50
CA VAL A 70 -12.82 7.55 2.58
C VAL A 70 -11.74 6.67 1.99
N LEU A 71 -10.49 7.04 2.24
CA LEU A 71 -9.36 6.18 1.99
C LEU A 71 -9.24 5.20 3.17
N GLU A 72 -9.27 3.91 2.89
CA GLU A 72 -9.29 2.84 3.87
C GLU A 72 -8.12 1.89 3.64
N TRP A 73 -7.42 1.54 4.73
CA TRP A 73 -6.43 0.48 4.75
C TRP A 73 -6.91 -0.68 5.63
N ARG A 74 -6.83 -1.89 5.08
CA ARG A 74 -7.14 -3.15 5.77
C ARG A 74 -6.05 -4.17 5.51
N TYR A 75 -5.89 -5.12 6.43
CA TYR A 75 -5.00 -6.26 6.24
C TYR A 75 -5.82 -7.50 5.84
N ARG A 76 -5.21 -8.37 5.02
CA ARG A 76 -5.80 -9.68 4.66
C ARG A 76 -5.28 -10.80 5.56
N VAL A 77 -5.53 -10.70 6.86
CA VAL A 77 -5.22 -11.78 7.82
C VAL A 77 -6.50 -12.33 8.42
N ASN A 78 -7.24 -11.49 9.14
CA ASN A 78 -8.53 -11.81 9.75
C ASN A 78 -9.43 -10.56 9.80
N ASP A 79 -10.74 -10.77 9.98
CA ASP A 79 -11.72 -9.66 10.00
C ASP A 79 -11.64 -8.80 11.28
N ASP A 80 -10.92 -9.24 12.31
CA ASP A 80 -10.74 -8.54 13.59
C ASP A 80 -9.57 -7.53 13.56
N GLU A 81 -8.83 -7.44 12.46
CA GLU A 81 -7.70 -6.52 12.37
C GLU A 81 -8.16 -5.06 12.27
N LEU A 82 -7.33 -4.16 12.80
CA LEU A 82 -7.61 -2.73 12.78
C LEU A 82 -7.78 -2.23 11.33
N VAL A 83 -8.78 -1.37 11.15
CA VAL A 83 -9.07 -0.70 9.88
C VAL A 83 -8.72 0.78 10.05
N PHE A 84 -7.88 1.30 9.15
CA PHE A 84 -7.43 2.69 9.20
C PHE A 84 -8.16 3.47 8.12
N ARG A 85 -8.72 4.62 8.49
CA ARG A 85 -9.56 5.42 7.60
C ARG A 85 -9.17 6.88 7.66
N GLN A 86 -9.21 7.54 6.50
CA GLN A 86 -9.03 8.97 6.37
C GLN A 86 -10.01 9.51 5.33
N GLU A 87 -10.76 10.56 5.69
CA GLU A 87 -11.61 11.27 4.73
C GLU A 87 -10.75 12.04 3.73
N ILE A 88 -11.15 12.00 2.46
CA ILE A 88 -10.47 12.71 1.38
C ILE A 88 -11.47 13.47 0.51
N ASP A 89 -11.07 14.68 0.11
CA ASP A 89 -11.76 15.46 -0.93
C ASP A 89 -10.82 15.53 -2.15
N LEU A 90 -11.28 15.04 -3.29
CA LEU A 90 -10.58 15.01 -4.56
C LEU A 90 -11.41 15.76 -5.61
N PRO A 91 -11.31 17.10 -5.66
CA PRO A 91 -11.91 17.87 -6.74
C PRO A 91 -11.37 17.45 -8.10
N ARG A 92 -12.10 17.77 -9.16
CA ARG A 92 -11.64 17.59 -10.54
C ARG A 92 -10.29 18.27 -10.77
N GLY A 93 -9.35 17.52 -11.34
CA GLY A 93 -7.98 17.98 -11.59
C GLY A 93 -7.06 17.95 -10.37
N ALA A 94 -7.53 17.44 -9.22
CA ALA A 94 -6.70 17.33 -8.04
C ALA A 94 -5.54 16.34 -8.25
N ARG A 95 -4.38 16.70 -7.73
CA ARG A 95 -3.25 15.81 -7.49
C ARG A 95 -2.79 16.02 -6.06
N LYS A 96 -2.84 14.98 -5.24
CA LYS A 96 -2.53 15.04 -3.81
C LYS A 96 -1.63 13.90 -3.42
N ARG A 97 -0.69 14.21 -2.53
CA ARG A 97 0.03 13.23 -1.73
C ARG A 97 -0.58 13.23 -0.34
N LEU A 98 -0.95 12.04 0.13
CA LEU A 98 -1.56 11.82 1.43
C LEU A 98 -0.83 10.69 2.14
N MET A 99 -1.01 10.59 3.45
CA MET A 99 -0.35 9.55 4.23
C MET A 99 -1.27 9.04 5.31
N LEU A 100 -1.61 7.76 5.23
CA LEU A 100 -2.19 7.05 6.38
C LEU A 100 -1.06 6.42 7.19
N TYR A 101 -1.42 5.96 8.38
CA TYR A 101 -0.53 5.21 9.25
C TYR A 101 -1.20 3.89 9.59
N GLY A 102 -0.51 2.80 9.29
CA GLY A 102 -0.95 1.44 9.60
C GLY A 102 -0.26 0.92 10.84
N LEU A 103 -0.93 -0.02 11.52
CA LEU A 103 -0.36 -0.82 12.59
C LEU A 103 -0.97 -2.23 12.50
N SER A 104 -0.10 -3.24 12.46
CA SER A 104 -0.49 -4.64 12.54
C SER A 104 0.26 -5.32 13.68
N ASN A 105 -0.47 -6.06 14.50
CA ASN A 105 0.10 -6.93 15.54
C ASN A 105 0.42 -8.34 14.99
N ASN A 106 0.07 -8.60 13.73
CA ASN A 106 0.26 -9.87 13.04
C ASN A 106 1.38 -9.75 12.00
N PHE A 107 1.78 -10.88 11.43
CA PHE A 107 2.68 -10.93 10.27
C PHE A 107 1.86 -10.83 8.97
N ALA A 108 1.08 -9.76 8.83
CA ALA A 108 0.31 -9.51 7.61
C ALA A 108 1.24 -9.34 6.41
N ARG A 109 0.97 -10.10 5.34
CA ARG A 109 1.77 -10.08 4.09
C ARG A 109 1.08 -9.35 2.95
N VAL A 110 -0.18 -8.99 3.13
CA VAL A 110 -0.98 -8.26 2.14
C VAL A 110 -1.84 -7.23 2.86
N GLY A 111 -1.77 -5.99 2.39
CA GLY A 111 -2.72 -4.93 2.69
C GLY A 111 -3.64 -4.67 1.50
N ASP A 112 -4.84 -4.21 1.77
CA ASP A 112 -5.79 -3.67 0.79
C ASP A 112 -5.92 -2.17 1.04
N LEU A 113 -5.52 -1.33 0.07
CA LEU A 113 -5.90 0.07 0.02
C LEU A 113 -7.21 0.19 -0.76
N ARG A 114 -8.19 0.91 -0.21
CA ARG A 114 -9.50 1.12 -0.84
C ARG A 114 -9.89 2.59 -0.80
N LEU A 115 -10.51 3.06 -1.87
CA LEU A 115 -11.25 4.31 -1.85
C LEU A 115 -12.75 3.99 -1.85
N LEU A 116 -13.45 4.47 -0.83
CA LEU A 116 -14.89 4.30 -0.69
C LEU A 116 -15.60 5.63 -0.95
N VAL A 117 -16.67 5.59 -1.74
CA VAL A 117 -17.60 6.71 -1.98
C VAL A 117 -19.00 6.18 -1.67
N ASP A 118 -19.72 6.84 -0.77
CA ASP A 118 -21.03 6.38 -0.29
C ASP A 118 -21.02 4.89 0.15
N GLU A 119 -19.98 4.50 0.88
CA GLU A 119 -19.69 3.11 1.33
C GLU A 119 -19.44 2.08 0.21
N GLN A 120 -19.44 2.49 -1.06
CA GLN A 120 -19.10 1.63 -2.19
C GLN A 120 -17.62 1.76 -2.53
N VAL A 121 -16.98 0.62 -2.80
CA VAL A 121 -15.57 0.58 -3.21
C VAL A 121 -15.44 1.08 -4.65
N LEU A 122 -14.90 2.29 -4.80
CA LEU A 122 -14.61 2.91 -6.09
C LEU A 122 -13.24 2.46 -6.65
N PHE A 123 -12.28 2.23 -5.76
CA PHE A 123 -10.94 1.74 -6.10
C PHE A 123 -10.46 0.76 -5.05
N GLN A 124 -9.70 -0.26 -5.47
CA GLN A 124 -9.03 -1.18 -4.59
C GLN A 124 -7.71 -1.64 -5.19
N GLU A 125 -6.66 -1.63 -4.36
CA GLU A 125 -5.33 -2.14 -4.72
C GLU A 125 -4.79 -3.04 -3.60
N GLN A 126 -4.17 -4.15 -4.01
CA GLN A 126 -3.46 -5.04 -3.10
C GLN A 126 -1.99 -4.64 -3.03
N VAL A 127 -1.49 -4.48 -1.81
CA VAL A 127 -0.12 -4.08 -1.53
C VAL A 127 0.59 -5.22 -0.83
N SER A 128 1.72 -5.65 -1.39
CA SER A 128 2.56 -6.68 -0.78
C SER A 128 3.30 -6.10 0.42
N LEU A 129 3.29 -6.84 1.53
CA LEU A 129 3.97 -6.46 2.76
C LEU A 129 4.97 -7.54 3.19
N SER A 130 6.07 -7.08 3.77
CA SER A 130 7.16 -7.88 4.31
C SER A 130 7.29 -7.59 5.80
N PRO A 131 6.54 -8.31 6.66
CA PRO A 131 6.63 -8.11 8.10
C PRO A 131 8.02 -8.51 8.62
N LEU A 132 8.59 -7.67 9.46
CA LEU A 132 9.90 -7.84 10.07
C LEU A 132 9.78 -8.29 11.53
N GLU A 133 10.64 -9.23 11.92
CA GLU A 133 10.78 -9.71 13.30
C GLU A 133 11.37 -8.63 14.22
N ALA A 134 11.12 -8.73 15.52
CA ALA A 134 11.57 -7.74 16.50
C ALA A 134 13.10 -7.68 16.62
N GLU A 135 13.77 -8.81 16.43
CA GLU A 135 15.21 -9.00 16.58
C GLU A 135 16.02 -8.50 15.37
N LEU A 136 15.37 -8.17 14.25
CA LEU A 136 16.06 -7.70 13.06
C LEU A 136 16.45 -6.22 13.20
N TYR A 137 17.70 -5.88 12.87
CA TYR A 137 18.16 -4.50 12.90
C TYR A 137 17.88 -3.81 11.56
N VAL A 138 17.00 -2.81 11.56
CA VAL A 138 16.52 -2.15 10.32
C VAL A 138 17.16 -0.79 10.16
N ILE A 139 17.81 -0.60 9.01
CA ILE A 139 18.53 0.61 8.63
C ILE A 139 17.78 1.26 7.47
N GLY A 140 17.15 2.39 7.72
CA GLY A 140 16.63 3.26 6.67
C GLY A 140 17.77 4.02 6.01
N VAL A 141 17.81 4.05 4.68
CA VAL A 141 18.78 4.82 3.90
C VAL A 141 18.02 5.86 3.11
N LEU A 142 18.21 7.12 3.48
CA LEU A 142 17.72 8.26 2.73
C LEU A 142 18.91 8.72 1.86
N SER A 143 18.84 8.48 0.55
CA SER A 143 19.93 8.73 -0.39
C SER A 143 19.44 8.73 -1.84
N THR A 144 20.12 9.47 -2.71
CA THR A 144 19.94 9.39 -4.18
C THR A 144 20.58 8.13 -4.78
N ASP A 145 21.54 7.51 -4.08
CA ASP A 145 22.16 6.23 -4.45
C ASP A 145 21.36 5.04 -3.88
N PRO A 146 20.68 4.25 -4.74
CA PRO A 146 19.83 3.13 -4.33
C PRO A 146 20.61 1.86 -3.94
N THR A 147 21.94 1.90 -4.00
CA THR A 147 22.81 0.77 -3.64
C THR A 147 23.57 1.00 -2.34
N LEU A 148 23.46 2.21 -1.80
CA LEU A 148 24.20 2.63 -0.64
C LEU A 148 23.86 1.76 0.57
N LEU A 149 24.91 1.24 1.22
CA LEU A 149 24.83 0.36 2.39
C LEU A 149 24.19 -1.02 2.18
N ASN A 150 23.88 -1.46 0.95
CA ASN A 150 23.32 -2.81 0.74
C ASN A 150 24.24 -3.94 1.27
N SER A 151 25.55 -3.71 1.32
CA SER A 151 26.50 -4.66 1.92
C SER A 151 26.29 -4.90 3.42
N LEU A 152 25.57 -4.01 4.13
CA LEU A 152 25.27 -4.17 5.55
C LEU A 152 24.27 -5.30 5.81
N GLU A 153 23.46 -5.71 4.83
CA GLU A 153 22.53 -6.84 4.99
C GLU A 153 23.27 -8.16 5.26
N ALA A 154 24.52 -8.29 4.81
CA ALA A 154 25.36 -9.46 5.07
C ALA A 154 26.03 -9.43 6.46
N MET A 155 25.87 -8.34 7.22
CA MET A 155 26.51 -8.21 8.53
C MET A 155 25.78 -9.02 9.59
N GLN A 156 26.57 -9.75 10.38
CA GLN A 156 26.11 -10.35 11.62
C GLN A 156 26.36 -9.34 12.74
N LEU A 157 25.29 -8.88 13.38
CA LEU A 157 25.35 -8.03 14.55
C LEU A 157 25.12 -8.88 15.80
N GLU A 158 25.85 -8.57 16.87
CA GLU A 158 25.65 -9.25 18.15
C GLU A 158 24.25 -8.94 18.70
N ASN A 159 23.55 -9.97 19.17
CA ASN A 159 22.19 -9.89 19.74
C ASN A 159 21.09 -9.43 18.76
N THR A 160 21.29 -9.59 17.45
CA THR A 160 20.25 -9.42 16.43
C THR A 160 20.15 -10.66 15.56
N SER A 161 19.02 -10.87 14.87
CA SER A 161 18.86 -11.95 13.89
C SER A 161 19.50 -11.63 12.53
N GLY A 162 19.99 -10.41 12.35
CA GLY A 162 20.58 -9.89 11.12
C GLY A 162 20.38 -8.38 10.97
N ALA A 163 20.62 -7.89 9.75
CA ALA A 163 20.33 -6.52 9.34
C ALA A 163 19.45 -6.49 8.09
N GLN A 164 18.57 -5.51 8.02
CA GLN A 164 17.78 -5.18 6.82
C GLN A 164 18.05 -3.73 6.45
N VAL A 165 18.37 -3.49 5.18
CA VAL A 165 18.50 -2.15 4.63
C VAL A 165 17.22 -1.83 3.87
N VAL A 166 16.63 -0.66 4.11
CA VAL A 166 15.44 -0.18 3.39
C VAL A 166 15.73 1.20 2.84
N HIS A 167 15.56 1.38 1.53
CA HIS A 167 15.78 2.67 0.88
C HIS A 167 14.53 3.52 1.02
N LEU A 168 14.68 4.67 1.66
CA LEU A 168 13.59 5.59 1.97
C LEU A 168 13.45 6.60 0.84
N ASN A 169 12.22 6.85 0.41
CA ASN A 169 11.93 7.95 -0.50
C ASN A 169 11.73 9.23 0.33
N PRO A 170 12.52 10.31 0.12
CA PRO A 170 12.33 11.60 0.80
C PRO A 170 10.91 12.14 0.67
N GLU A 171 10.29 11.95 -0.49
CA GLU A 171 8.92 12.39 -0.75
C GLU A 171 7.86 11.63 0.07
N HIS A 172 8.16 10.39 0.48
CA HIS A 172 7.27 9.54 1.28
C HIS A 172 7.69 9.47 2.76
N MET A 173 8.64 10.29 3.19
CA MET A 173 9.04 10.34 4.59
C MET A 173 7.84 10.74 5.47
N PRO A 174 7.58 10.03 6.58
CA PRO A 174 6.45 10.33 7.43
C PRO A 174 6.61 11.65 8.17
N GLU A 175 5.49 12.34 8.35
CA GLU A 175 5.41 13.56 9.16
C GLU A 175 5.13 13.25 10.65
N GLN A 176 4.97 11.98 11.00
CA GLN A 176 4.80 11.51 12.38
C GLN A 176 5.99 10.67 12.83
N SER A 177 6.62 11.05 13.94
CA SER A 177 7.79 10.36 14.49
C SER A 177 7.50 8.93 14.94
N THR A 178 6.25 8.62 15.29
CA THR A 178 5.81 7.28 15.68
C THR A 178 5.92 6.28 14.53
N ALA A 179 5.70 6.72 13.29
CA ALA A 179 5.85 5.86 12.12
C ALA A 179 7.30 5.40 11.93
N LEU A 180 8.28 6.21 12.35
CA LEU A 180 9.71 5.89 12.26
C LEU A 180 10.17 4.84 13.29
N GLN A 181 9.34 4.44 14.25
CA GLN A 181 9.71 3.49 15.31
C GLN A 181 9.98 2.07 14.80
N GLY A 182 9.51 1.74 13.59
CA GLY A 182 9.89 0.49 12.92
C GLY A 182 11.38 0.39 12.57
N LEU A 183 12.08 1.53 12.47
CA LEU A 183 13.49 1.63 12.10
C LEU A 183 14.39 1.73 13.33
N ASN A 184 15.58 1.12 13.28
CA ASN A 184 16.59 1.25 14.34
C ASN A 184 17.57 2.39 14.08
N ALA A 185 17.88 2.64 12.81
CA ALA A 185 18.74 3.73 12.38
C ALA A 185 18.28 4.32 11.05
N ILE A 186 18.53 5.61 10.83
CA ILE A 186 18.39 6.27 9.54
C ILE A 186 19.75 6.86 9.15
N PHE A 187 20.25 6.44 7.99
CA PHE A 187 21.43 6.99 7.36
C PHE A 187 21.01 7.99 6.29
N VAL A 188 21.60 9.18 6.32
CA VAL A 188 21.28 10.29 5.42
C VAL A 188 22.53 10.59 4.60
N HIS A 189 22.45 10.54 3.27
CA HIS A 189 23.58 10.83 2.39
C HIS A 189 23.15 11.45 1.06
N ASP A 190 23.86 12.51 0.63
CA ASP A 190 23.61 13.18 -0.65
C ASP A 190 22.15 13.67 -0.83
N ILE A 191 21.58 14.17 0.26
CA ILE A 191 20.25 14.79 0.32
C ILE A 191 20.39 16.12 1.01
N THR A 192 19.67 17.08 0.47
CA THR A 192 19.63 18.46 0.95
C THR A 192 18.42 18.66 1.87
N THR A 193 18.47 19.71 2.69
CA THR A 193 17.31 20.13 3.49
C THR A 193 16.09 20.54 2.66
N ALA A 194 16.24 20.71 1.34
CA ALA A 194 15.12 20.97 0.43
C ALA A 194 14.33 19.69 0.08
N ASP A 195 14.89 18.51 0.33
CA ASP A 195 14.28 17.22 -0.03
C ASP A 195 13.28 16.73 1.04
N LEU A 196 13.24 17.40 2.21
CA LEU A 196 12.30 17.12 3.29
C LEU A 196 11.52 18.37 3.68
N THR A 197 10.22 18.23 3.88
CA THR A 197 9.37 19.29 4.43
C THR A 197 9.73 19.58 5.90
N ALA A 198 9.36 20.77 6.40
CA ALA A 198 9.56 21.11 7.80
C ALA A 198 8.89 20.11 8.77
N ALA A 199 7.75 19.53 8.37
CA ALA A 199 7.05 18.52 9.15
C ALA A 199 7.83 17.19 9.19
N GLN A 200 8.38 16.74 8.07
CA GLN A 200 9.22 15.54 8.00
C GLN A 200 10.52 15.72 8.81
N GLN A 201 11.14 16.91 8.75
CA GLN A 201 12.32 17.23 9.55
C GLN A 201 11.99 17.19 11.06
N ALA A 202 10.88 17.80 11.47
CA ALA A 202 10.42 17.77 12.85
C ALA A 202 10.12 16.34 13.34
N ALA A 203 9.53 15.50 12.49
CA ALA A 203 9.27 14.10 12.79
C ALA A 203 10.57 13.32 13.01
N LEU A 204 11.58 13.52 12.14
CA LEU A 204 12.89 12.90 12.26
C LEU A 204 13.62 13.35 13.54
N GLU A 205 13.64 14.66 13.81
CA GLU A 205 14.24 15.21 15.03
C GLU A 205 13.59 14.63 16.28
N MET A 206 12.26 14.56 16.28
CA MET A 206 11.52 13.99 17.40
C MET A 206 11.85 12.50 17.56
N TRP A 207 11.84 11.72 16.47
CA TRP A 207 12.22 10.31 16.52
C TRP A 207 13.61 10.08 17.13
N VAL A 208 14.60 10.90 16.76
CA VAL A 208 15.95 10.87 17.37
C VAL A 208 15.89 11.14 18.87
N ARG A 209 15.09 12.11 19.33
CA ARG A 209 14.93 12.43 20.76
C ARG A 209 14.30 11.28 21.56
N THR A 210 13.48 10.44 20.92
CA THR A 210 12.90 9.22 21.54
C THR A 210 13.79 7.99 21.49
N GLY A 211 15.04 8.11 21.05
CA GLY A 211 16.02 7.02 21.03
C GLY A 211 16.28 6.43 19.65
N GLY A 212 15.69 6.99 18.60
CA GLY A 212 16.10 6.74 17.22
C GLY A 212 17.55 7.19 16.97
N ARG A 213 18.24 6.53 16.04
CA ARG A 213 19.62 6.88 15.67
C ARG A 213 19.66 7.44 14.26
N ALA A 214 20.01 8.71 14.10
CA ALA A 214 20.29 9.30 12.80
C ALA A 214 21.80 9.58 12.67
N GLY A 215 22.39 9.26 11.51
CA GLY A 215 23.81 9.50 11.22
C GLY A 215 24.03 9.88 9.75
N GLY A 216 25.13 10.58 9.45
CA GLY A 216 25.50 10.93 8.06
C GLY A 216 25.60 12.42 7.72
N TRP A 217 25.54 13.34 8.69
CA TRP A 217 25.68 14.77 8.41
C TRP A 217 27.13 15.15 8.05
N ARG A 218 27.35 15.72 6.86
CA ARG A 218 28.46 16.64 6.60
C ARG A 218 27.91 18.05 6.38
N ARG A 219 28.63 19.02 6.93
CA ARG A 219 28.35 20.47 6.84
C ARG A 219 28.40 20.97 5.42
#